data_AF-A0ABD1AEB4-F1
#
_entry.id   AF-A0ABD1AEB4-F1
#
_cell.length_a   1.000
_cell.length_b   1.000
_cell.length_c   1.000
_cell.angle_alpha   90.00
_cell.angle_beta   90.00
_cell.angle_gamma   90.00
#
_symmetry.space_group_name_H-M   'P 1'
#
loop_
_entity.id
_entity.type
_entity.pdbx_description
1 polymer ?
#
loop_
_entity_poly.entity_id
_entity_poly.type
_entity_poly.pdbx_seq_one_letter_code
_entity_poly.pdbx_strand_id
1 'polypeptide(L)'
;MAEELGFDLNELKQLQNIAKRPRVLNLINSEISNLEKLRDSLVASSAKPEVTVTAPAPVSLVKPVSPTLNYVTLGTFSWDQDNEKVKMYISLEGVDQDNVQAEFKTLSLDIKIHDVQGKNYRCAIPKLHKEIVPEKCKVLVKPKRIVITMFKSSRGNWLDIHHKEDKIQPSLEKEKDPMAGIMNMMKNMYEDGDEEMKKTIAKAWTDARSGKTADPLKGL
;
A
#
# COMPACT_ATOMS: atom_id res chain seq x y z
N MET A 1 -18.60 25.58 9.19
CA MET A 1 -17.33 25.31 8.49
C MET A 1 -16.09 25.89 9.20
N ALA A 2 -15.90 27.22 9.31
CA ALA A 2 -14.74 27.77 10.04
C ALA A 2 -14.82 27.54 11.57
N GLU A 3 -16.03 27.60 12.14
CA GLU A 3 -16.26 27.35 13.58
C GLU A 3 -16.11 25.86 13.94
N GLU A 4 -16.55 24.95 13.07
CA GLU A 4 -16.40 23.49 13.25
C GLU A 4 -14.93 23.07 13.31
N LEU A 5 -14.10 23.58 12.37
CA LEU A 5 -12.65 23.38 12.39
C LEU A 5 -11.99 23.85 13.71
N GLY A 6 -12.55 24.88 14.35
CA GLY A 6 -12.10 25.36 15.65
C GLY A 6 -12.40 24.37 16.78
N PHE A 7 -13.60 23.77 16.77
CA PHE A 7 -13.99 22.73 17.73
C PHE A 7 -13.14 21.46 17.55
N ASP A 8 -12.95 21.01 16.30
CA ASP A 8 -12.11 19.85 15.98
C ASP A 8 -10.65 20.04 16.46
N LEU A 9 -10.08 21.23 16.23
CA LEU A 9 -8.72 21.56 16.71
C LEU A 9 -8.62 21.55 18.23
N ASN A 10 -9.65 22.04 18.92
CA ASN A 10 -9.66 22.04 20.38
C ASN A 10 -9.76 20.62 20.93
N GLU A 11 -10.61 19.77 20.35
CA GLU A 11 -10.75 18.37 20.76
C GLU A 11 -9.45 17.58 20.52
N LEU A 12 -8.78 17.76 19.38
CA LEU A 12 -7.50 17.11 19.10
C LEU A 12 -6.40 17.55 20.08
N LYS A 13 -6.37 18.83 20.48
CA LYS A 13 -5.44 19.33 21.51
C LYS A 13 -5.72 18.72 22.88
N GLN A 14 -6.98 18.43 23.21
CA GLN A 14 -7.33 17.67 24.42
C GLN A 14 -6.86 16.21 24.33
N LEU A 15 -7.07 15.54 23.19
CA LEU A 15 -6.63 14.16 22.98
C LEU A 15 -5.10 14.02 22.98
N GLN A 16 -4.37 15.01 22.48
CA GLN A 16 -2.92 15.09 22.51
C GLN A 16 -2.38 15.00 23.96
N ASN A 17 -3.01 15.72 24.90
CA ASN A 17 -2.63 15.71 26.32
C ASN A 17 -2.87 14.36 27.01
N ILE A 18 -3.83 13.58 26.51
CA ILE A 18 -4.19 12.28 27.09
C ILE A 18 -3.32 11.16 26.49
N ALA A 19 -2.89 11.30 25.24
CA ALA A 19 -2.14 10.28 24.51
C ALA A 19 -0.71 10.10 25.06
N LYS A 20 -0.35 8.85 25.43
CA LYS A 20 0.98 8.50 25.96
C LYS A 20 1.87 7.73 24.98
N ARG A 21 1.28 7.17 23.91
CA ARG A 21 2.00 6.35 22.93
C ARG A 21 2.63 7.24 21.85
N PRO A 22 3.91 7.09 21.52
CA PRO A 22 4.61 7.98 20.58
C PRO A 22 4.03 7.95 19.17
N ARG A 23 3.60 6.78 18.68
CA ARG A 23 2.93 6.67 17.37
C ARG A 23 1.60 7.43 17.31
N VAL A 24 0.84 7.40 18.41
CA VAL A 24 -0.47 8.05 18.52
C VAL A 24 -0.29 9.56 18.66
N LEU A 25 0.68 10.01 19.45
CA LEU A 25 1.05 11.42 19.56
C LEU A 25 1.46 12.00 18.20
N ASN A 26 2.29 11.28 17.44
CA ASN A 26 2.74 11.75 16.13
C ASN A 26 1.57 11.87 15.13
N LEU A 27 0.62 10.92 15.19
CA LEU A 27 -0.59 10.97 14.37
C LEU A 27 -1.46 12.17 14.73
N ILE A 28 -1.74 12.38 16.02
CA ILE A 28 -2.54 13.52 16.51
C ILE A 28 -1.88 14.85 16.14
N ASN A 29 -0.55 14.98 16.34
CA ASN A 29 0.19 16.20 15.99
C ASN A 29 0.14 16.52 14.49
N SER A 30 0.20 15.48 13.65
CA SER A 30 0.12 15.64 12.19
C SER A 30 -1.25 16.15 11.77
N GLU A 31 -2.33 15.62 12.37
CA GLU A 31 -3.70 16.07 12.10
C GLU A 31 -3.97 17.49 12.62
N ILE A 32 -3.48 17.84 13.82
CA ILE A 32 -3.55 19.22 14.34
C ILE A 32 -2.88 20.18 13.35
N SER A 33 -1.66 19.86 12.90
CA SER A 33 -0.91 20.70 11.96
C SER A 33 -1.61 20.85 10.61
N ASN A 34 -2.31 19.80 10.16
CA ASN A 34 -3.07 19.81 8.91
C ASN A 34 -4.28 20.75 9.03
N LEU A 35 -5.05 20.62 10.11
CA LEU A 35 -6.23 21.46 10.36
C LEU A 35 -5.86 22.92 10.61
N GLU A 36 -4.75 23.22 11.28
CA GLU A 36 -4.26 24.60 11.45
C GLU A 36 -3.94 25.23 10.08
N LYS A 37 -3.20 24.52 9.21
CA LYS A 37 -2.94 24.97 7.83
C LYS A 37 -4.21 25.17 7.01
N LEU A 38 -5.18 24.30 7.17
CA LEU A 38 -6.46 24.36 6.46
C LEU A 38 -7.28 25.57 6.92
N ARG A 39 -7.27 25.87 8.23
CA ARG A 39 -7.85 27.09 8.81
C ARG A 39 -7.16 28.34 8.29
N ASP A 40 -5.83 28.40 8.31
CA ASP A 40 -5.06 29.57 7.85
C ASP A 40 -5.26 29.79 6.33
N SER A 41 -5.39 28.73 5.54
CA SER A 41 -5.71 28.82 4.11
C SER A 41 -7.14 29.33 3.84
N LEU A 42 -8.11 29.01 4.70
CA LEU A 42 -9.48 29.52 4.59
C LEU A 42 -9.59 30.99 5.02
N VAL A 43 -8.78 31.40 6.01
CA VAL A 43 -8.70 32.80 6.46
C VAL A 43 -7.98 33.69 5.43
N ALA A 44 -6.94 33.16 4.76
CA ALA A 44 -6.22 33.88 3.71
C ALA A 44 -7.06 34.15 2.43
N SER A 45 -8.02 33.28 2.11
CA SER A 45 -8.91 33.46 0.94
C SER A 45 -10.02 34.50 1.15
N SER A 46 -10.13 35.12 2.33
CA SER A 46 -11.15 36.15 2.62
C SER A 46 -10.61 37.60 2.55
N ALA A 47 -9.35 37.81 2.14
CA ALA A 47 -8.77 39.14 1.92
C ALA A 47 -8.66 39.46 0.41
N LYS A 48 -9.64 40.19 -0.12
CA LYS A 48 -9.64 40.85 -1.44
C LYS A 48 -8.57 41.96 -1.48
N PRO A 49 -7.89 42.24 -2.61
CA PRO A 49 -8.31 43.27 -3.58
C PRO A 49 -8.20 42.77 -5.04
N GLU A 50 -9.26 42.80 -5.85
CA GLU A 50 -9.62 43.87 -6.82
C GLU A 50 -8.90 43.81 -8.19
N VAL A 51 -9.62 43.21 -9.14
CA VAL A 51 -9.72 43.41 -10.61
C VAL A 51 -8.76 44.40 -11.30
N THR A 52 -8.09 43.94 -12.36
CA THR A 52 -8.01 44.67 -13.64
C THR A 52 -7.81 43.71 -14.81
N VAL A 53 -8.65 43.88 -15.82
CA VAL A 53 -8.79 43.07 -17.04
C VAL A 53 -7.92 43.66 -18.14
N THR A 54 -7.09 42.88 -18.84
CA THR A 54 -6.81 43.06 -20.28
C THR A 54 -6.08 41.85 -20.88
N ALA A 55 -6.69 41.25 -21.90
CA ALA A 55 -6.10 40.31 -22.87
C ALA A 55 -5.56 41.13 -24.09
N PRO A 56 -4.78 40.60 -25.07
CA PRO A 56 -4.75 39.20 -25.57
C PRO A 56 -3.35 38.57 -25.81
N ALA A 57 -3.38 37.28 -26.13
CA ALA A 57 -2.32 36.25 -26.15
C ALA A 57 -1.30 36.37 -27.34
N PRO A 58 -0.23 35.52 -27.47
CA PRO A 58 -0.34 34.05 -27.59
C PRO A 58 0.76 33.18 -26.92
N VAL A 59 0.41 31.90 -26.73
CA VAL A 59 1.26 30.69 -26.57
C VAL A 59 2.26 30.59 -25.41
N SER A 60 1.84 29.90 -24.34
CA SER A 60 2.71 28.97 -23.61
C SER A 60 1.90 27.88 -22.94
N LEU A 61 2.39 26.64 -23.07
CA LEU A 61 1.79 25.41 -22.55
C LEU A 61 1.39 25.56 -21.07
N VAL A 62 0.10 25.74 -20.83
CA VAL A 62 -0.50 25.51 -19.52
C VAL A 62 -0.63 23.99 -19.34
N LYS A 63 0.33 23.40 -18.63
CA LYS A 63 0.02 22.20 -17.85
C LYS A 63 -1.11 22.62 -16.89
N PRO A 64 -2.26 21.91 -16.85
CA PRO A 64 -3.27 22.22 -15.87
C PRO A 64 -2.65 21.99 -14.49
N VAL A 65 -2.41 23.09 -13.78
CA VAL A 65 -2.20 23.07 -12.33
C VAL A 65 -3.54 22.68 -11.74
N SER A 66 -3.79 21.37 -11.67
CA SER A 66 -4.92 20.84 -10.91
C SER A 66 -4.79 21.41 -9.49
N PRO A 67 -5.88 21.95 -8.91
CA PRO A 67 -5.85 22.36 -7.52
C PRO A 67 -5.29 21.21 -6.69
N THR A 68 -4.45 21.52 -5.69
CA THR A 68 -3.86 20.53 -4.79
C THR A 68 -4.99 19.90 -3.98
N LEU A 69 -5.70 18.95 -4.58
CA LEU A 69 -6.80 18.22 -3.97
C LEU A 69 -6.15 17.32 -2.94
N ASN A 70 -6.34 17.67 -1.67
CA ASN A 70 -5.91 16.82 -0.56
C ASN A 70 -6.71 15.53 -0.63
N TYR A 71 -6.04 14.41 -0.88
CA TYR A 71 -6.65 13.09 -0.93
C TYR A 71 -6.36 12.33 0.36
N VAL A 72 -7.42 11.88 1.02
CA VAL A 72 -7.36 10.92 2.12
C VAL A 72 -7.15 9.53 1.51
N THR A 73 -6.13 8.80 1.98
CA THR A 73 -5.90 7.43 1.51
C THR A 73 -6.98 6.50 2.08
N LEU A 74 -7.66 5.74 1.22
CA LEU A 74 -8.63 4.74 1.65
C LEU A 74 -7.90 3.53 2.26
N GLY A 75 -7.90 3.45 3.59
CA GLY A 75 -7.23 2.38 4.33
C GLY A 75 -7.99 1.05 4.38
N THR A 76 -9.29 1.05 4.11
CA THR A 76 -10.14 -0.14 4.21
C THR A 76 -10.94 -0.36 2.94
N PHE A 77 -10.62 -1.45 2.25
CA PHE A 77 -11.41 -1.99 1.15
C PHE A 77 -11.45 -3.51 1.26
N SER A 78 -12.50 -4.11 0.71
CA SER A 78 -12.64 -5.57 0.64
C SER A 78 -12.50 -6.01 -0.80
N TRP A 79 -12.05 -7.23 -1.04
CA TRP A 79 -11.97 -7.75 -2.40
C TRP A 79 -12.31 -9.23 -2.45
N ASP A 80 -12.81 -9.66 -3.60
CA ASP A 80 -13.05 -11.06 -3.94
C ASP A 80 -12.56 -11.33 -5.37
N GLN A 81 -12.56 -12.61 -5.75
CA GLN A 81 -12.14 -12.99 -7.08
C GLN A 81 -12.87 -14.24 -7.56
N ASP A 82 -13.01 -14.29 -8.88
CA ASP A 82 -13.39 -15.47 -9.63
C ASP A 82 -12.17 -15.97 -10.41
N ASN A 83 -12.32 -17.02 -11.23
CA ASN A 83 -11.22 -17.52 -12.06
C ASN A 83 -10.69 -16.46 -13.05
N GLU A 84 -11.55 -15.55 -13.50
CA GLU A 84 -11.24 -14.57 -14.56
C GLU A 84 -11.26 -13.11 -14.08
N LYS A 85 -11.86 -12.81 -12.93
CA LYS A 85 -12.12 -11.44 -12.48
C LYS A 85 -11.68 -11.25 -11.04
N VAL A 86 -11.26 -10.05 -10.70
CA VAL A 86 -11.05 -9.58 -9.33
C VAL A 86 -12.01 -8.42 -9.11
N LYS A 87 -12.75 -8.43 -8.00
CA LYS A 87 -13.70 -7.38 -7.64
C LYS A 87 -13.24 -6.74 -6.35
N MET A 88 -13.10 -5.41 -6.35
CA MET A 88 -12.76 -4.62 -5.18
C MET A 88 -13.98 -3.79 -4.77
N TYR A 89 -14.25 -3.76 -3.47
CA TYR A 89 -15.35 -3.05 -2.84
C TYR A 89 -14.81 -1.98 -1.92
N ILE A 90 -15.17 -0.74 -2.22
CA ILE A 90 -14.87 0.42 -1.39
C ILE A 90 -16.19 0.85 -0.75
N SER A 91 -16.30 0.75 0.57
CA SER A 91 -17.48 1.19 1.32
C SER A 91 -17.41 2.70 1.50
N LEU A 92 -18.16 3.43 0.68
CA LEU A 92 -18.22 4.89 0.69
C LEU A 92 -19.62 5.32 0.26
N GLU A 93 -20.26 6.16 1.08
CA GLU A 93 -21.63 6.63 0.87
C GLU A 93 -21.65 8.05 0.29
N GLY A 94 -22.65 8.36 -0.54
CA GLY A 94 -22.78 9.68 -1.15
C GLY A 94 -21.75 9.93 -2.27
N VAL A 95 -21.38 8.87 -3.00
CA VAL A 95 -20.47 8.97 -4.13
C VAL A 95 -21.28 9.09 -5.42
N ASP A 96 -21.02 10.14 -6.20
CA ASP A 96 -21.51 10.29 -7.56
C ASP A 96 -20.57 9.64 -8.56
N GLN A 97 -21.14 9.06 -9.63
CA GLN A 97 -20.36 8.35 -10.64
C GLN A 97 -19.38 9.28 -11.37
N ASP A 98 -19.79 10.52 -11.64
CA ASP A 98 -18.97 11.54 -12.31
C ASP A 98 -17.78 12.01 -11.46
N ASN A 99 -17.88 11.85 -10.13
CA ASN A 99 -16.83 12.21 -9.19
C ASN A 99 -15.80 11.09 -8.96
N VAL A 100 -15.95 9.94 -9.63
CA VAL A 100 -15.00 8.82 -9.55
C VAL A 100 -14.15 8.75 -10.81
N GLN A 101 -12.86 9.04 -10.65
CA GLN A 101 -11.86 8.83 -11.69
C GLN A 101 -11.10 7.52 -11.43
N ALA A 102 -11.05 6.66 -12.44
CA ALA A 102 -10.37 5.37 -12.36
C ALA A 102 -9.34 5.22 -13.47
N GLU A 103 -8.10 4.98 -13.09
CA GLU A 103 -6.99 4.71 -14.00
C GLU A 103 -6.52 3.26 -13.79
N PHE A 104 -6.76 2.43 -14.82
CA PHE A 104 -6.31 1.04 -14.86
C PHE A 104 -5.03 0.95 -15.70
N LYS A 105 -3.99 0.33 -15.14
CA LYS A 105 -2.80 -0.09 -15.90
C LYS A 105 -2.65 -1.59 -15.78
N THR A 106 -1.79 -2.17 -16.62
CA THR A 106 -1.57 -3.62 -16.66
C THR A 106 -1.25 -4.20 -15.28
N LEU A 107 -0.48 -3.49 -14.45
CA LEU A 107 -0.04 -3.96 -13.12
C LEU A 107 -0.39 -3.00 -11.98
N SER A 108 -1.17 -1.94 -12.22
CA SER A 108 -1.49 -0.97 -11.18
C SER A 108 -2.90 -0.43 -11.32
N LEU A 109 -3.45 0.04 -10.21
CA LEU A 109 -4.77 0.64 -10.13
C LEU A 109 -4.67 1.97 -9.38
N ASP A 110 -5.27 3.03 -9.91
CA ASP A 110 -5.42 4.30 -9.20
C ASP A 110 -6.87 4.77 -9.29
N ILE A 111 -7.53 4.88 -8.15
CA ILE A 111 -8.90 5.37 -8.05
C ILE A 111 -8.88 6.66 -7.22
N LYS A 112 -9.42 7.73 -7.80
CA LYS A 112 -9.60 9.02 -7.16
C LYS A 112 -11.09 9.31 -7.09
N ILE A 113 -11.56 9.61 -5.89
CA ILE A 113 -12.94 9.93 -5.62
C ILE A 113 -12.97 11.35 -5.08
N HIS A 114 -13.74 12.19 -5.73
CA HIS A 114 -13.82 13.61 -5.44
C HIS A 114 -15.09 13.95 -4.69
N ASP A 115 -15.04 15.03 -3.92
CA ASP A 115 -16.22 15.69 -3.36
C ASP A 115 -17.17 14.79 -2.54
N VAL A 116 -16.62 13.84 -1.78
CA VAL A 116 -17.44 13.00 -0.88
C VAL A 116 -17.46 13.65 0.48
N GLN A 117 -18.60 14.27 0.82
CA GLN A 117 -18.78 14.98 2.10
C GLN A 117 -17.69 16.05 2.33
N GLY A 118 -17.28 16.75 1.27
CA GLY A 118 -16.22 17.76 1.32
C GLY A 118 -14.79 17.21 1.44
N LYS A 119 -14.60 15.89 1.29
CA LYS A 119 -13.29 15.22 1.30
C LYS A 119 -13.03 14.51 -0.04
N ASN A 120 -11.77 14.51 -0.47
CA ASN A 120 -11.35 13.67 -1.60
C ASN A 120 -10.68 12.41 -1.05
N TYR A 121 -10.92 11.28 -1.71
CA TYR A 121 -10.36 10.00 -1.34
C TYR A 121 -9.54 9.43 -2.49
N ARG A 122 -8.43 8.75 -2.20
CA ARG A 122 -7.63 8.04 -3.19
C ARG A 122 -7.33 6.63 -2.72
N CYS A 123 -7.52 5.67 -3.61
CA CYS A 123 -7.13 4.28 -3.44
C CYS A 123 -6.16 3.92 -4.58
N ALA A 124 -4.88 3.74 -4.25
CA ALA A 124 -3.85 3.43 -5.23
C ALA A 124 -3.17 2.12 -4.87
N ILE A 125 -3.19 1.17 -5.81
CA ILE A 125 -2.45 -0.10 -5.73
C ILE A 125 -1.33 -0.02 -6.79
N PRO A 126 -0.09 0.32 -6.37
CA PRO A 126 1.01 0.56 -7.31
C PRO A 126 1.48 -0.72 -8.02
N LYS A 127 1.35 -1.88 -7.37
CA LYS A 127 1.71 -3.19 -7.92
C LYS A 127 0.66 -4.23 -7.51
N LEU A 128 -0.18 -4.60 -8.47
CA LEU A 128 -1.13 -5.70 -8.37
C LEU A 128 -0.37 -7.04 -8.34
N HIS A 129 -1.01 -8.07 -7.79
CA HIS A 129 -0.40 -9.41 -7.72
C HIS A 129 -0.08 -10.00 -9.10
N LYS A 130 -0.98 -9.80 -10.08
CA LYS A 130 -0.77 -10.17 -11.49
C LYS A 130 -1.38 -9.14 -12.43
N GLU A 131 -1.08 -9.31 -13.71
CA GLU A 131 -1.54 -8.45 -14.79
C GLU A 131 -3.07 -8.51 -14.97
N ILE A 132 -3.66 -7.35 -15.24
CA ILE A 132 -5.06 -7.17 -15.60
C ILE A 132 -5.17 -6.67 -17.05
N VAL A 133 -6.38 -6.75 -17.61
CA VAL A 133 -6.71 -6.20 -18.94
C VAL A 133 -7.46 -4.88 -18.72
N PRO A 134 -6.78 -3.71 -18.79
CA PRO A 134 -7.37 -2.41 -18.44
C PRO A 134 -8.65 -2.09 -19.20
N GLU A 135 -8.68 -2.45 -20.50
CA GLU A 135 -9.80 -2.19 -21.40
C GLU A 135 -11.10 -2.91 -21.01
N LYS A 136 -10.99 -4.02 -20.28
CA LYS A 136 -12.16 -4.79 -19.80
C LYS A 136 -12.58 -4.38 -18.40
N CYS A 137 -11.77 -3.59 -17.69
CA CYS A 137 -12.04 -3.19 -16.31
C CYS A 137 -13.21 -2.19 -16.25
N LYS A 138 -13.98 -2.24 -15.16
CA LYS A 138 -15.19 -1.45 -14.99
C LYS A 138 -15.29 -0.91 -13.58
N VAL A 139 -15.85 0.28 -13.43
CA VAL A 139 -16.22 0.86 -12.14
C VAL A 139 -17.72 1.04 -12.11
N LEU A 140 -18.33 0.54 -11.03
CA LEU A 140 -19.76 0.66 -10.77
C LEU A 140 -19.94 1.34 -9.42
N VAL A 141 -20.51 2.53 -9.42
CA VAL A 141 -20.84 3.26 -8.21
C VAL A 141 -22.24 2.85 -7.76
N LYS A 142 -22.37 2.45 -6.49
CA LYS A 142 -23.64 2.17 -5.81
C LYS A 142 -23.79 3.17 -4.65
N PRO A 143 -25.01 3.40 -4.15
CA PRO A 143 -25.27 4.44 -3.14
C PRO A 143 -24.38 4.39 -1.89
N LYS A 144 -24.00 3.17 -1.46
CA LYS A 144 -23.20 2.92 -0.26
C LYS A 144 -21.81 2.32 -0.53
N ARG A 145 -21.49 2.02 -1.80
CA ARG A 145 -20.23 1.35 -2.14
C ARG A 145 -19.85 1.53 -3.60
N ILE A 146 -18.56 1.58 -3.87
CA ILE A 146 -18.00 1.51 -5.22
C ILE A 146 -17.52 0.08 -5.46
N VAL A 147 -17.87 -0.48 -6.61
CA VAL A 147 -17.46 -1.82 -7.05
C VAL A 147 -16.55 -1.68 -8.26
N ILE A 148 -15.30 -2.08 -8.11
CA ILE A 148 -14.29 -2.03 -9.17
C ILE A 148 -14.06 -3.46 -9.64
N THR A 149 -14.41 -3.75 -10.89
CA THR A 149 -14.21 -5.05 -11.51
C THR A 149 -13.00 -5.00 -12.43
N MET A 150 -11.97 -5.76 -12.09
CA MET A 150 -10.76 -5.94 -12.89
C MET A 150 -10.77 -7.30 -13.57
N PHE A 151 -10.44 -7.35 -14.85
CA PHE A 151 -10.31 -8.61 -15.58
C PHE A 151 -8.86 -9.06 -15.57
N LYS A 152 -8.62 -10.31 -15.17
CA LYS A 152 -7.27 -10.88 -15.13
C LYS A 152 -6.77 -11.10 -16.56
N SER A 153 -5.49 -10.84 -16.80
CA SER A 153 -4.83 -11.16 -18.08
C SER A 153 -4.67 -12.68 -18.24
N SER A 154 -4.40 -13.38 -17.13
CA SER A 154 -4.31 -14.84 -17.09
C SER A 154 -5.25 -15.42 -16.06
N ARG A 155 -5.90 -16.54 -16.40
CA ARG A 155 -6.75 -17.30 -15.47
C ARG A 155 -5.93 -17.79 -14.27
N GLY A 156 -6.55 -17.81 -13.11
CA GLY A 156 -5.92 -18.30 -11.87
C GLY A 156 -6.36 -17.52 -10.64
N ASN A 157 -5.92 -17.99 -9.47
CA ASN A 157 -6.23 -17.38 -8.19
C ASN A 157 -5.10 -16.43 -7.75
N TRP A 158 -5.45 -15.28 -7.19
CA TRP A 158 -4.54 -14.31 -6.61
C TRP A 158 -4.46 -14.56 -5.10
N LEU A 159 -3.27 -14.72 -4.54
CA LEU A 159 -3.13 -14.92 -3.10
C LEU A 159 -3.38 -13.64 -2.31
N ASP A 160 -3.10 -12.49 -2.93
CA ASP A 160 -3.35 -11.16 -2.40
C ASP A 160 -3.67 -10.22 -3.56
N ILE A 161 -4.25 -9.05 -3.28
CA ILE A 161 -4.47 -8.02 -4.29
C ILE A 161 -3.19 -7.21 -4.55
N HIS A 162 -2.38 -7.03 -3.49
CA HIS A 162 -1.08 -6.40 -3.59
C HIS A 162 -0.03 -7.44 -3.94
N HIS A 163 0.97 -7.03 -4.71
CA HIS A 163 2.17 -7.84 -4.85
C HIS A 163 2.92 -7.91 -3.52
N LYS A 164 2.78 -9.03 -2.80
CA LYS A 164 3.68 -9.39 -1.70
C LYS A 164 4.92 -10.02 -2.32
N GLU A 165 6.02 -9.30 -2.25
CA GLU A 165 7.34 -9.88 -2.49
C GLU A 165 7.61 -10.76 -1.26
N ASP A 166 7.52 -12.07 -1.42
CA ASP A 166 8.01 -13.00 -0.42
C ASP A 166 9.48 -12.65 -0.17
N LYS A 167 9.78 -12.06 1.00
CA LYS A 167 11.15 -11.76 1.45
C LYS A 167 11.98 -13.02 1.70
N ILE A 168 11.45 -14.18 1.31
CA ILE A 168 12.09 -15.48 1.34
C ILE A 168 11.85 -16.09 -0.03
N GLN A 169 12.47 -15.54 -1.07
CA GLN A 169 12.82 -16.34 -2.23
C GLN A 169 14.08 -17.13 -1.83
N PRO A 170 14.01 -18.44 -1.53
CA PRO A 170 15.17 -19.27 -1.79
C PRO A 170 15.39 -19.16 -3.29
N SER A 171 16.52 -18.61 -3.70
CA SER A 171 16.97 -18.63 -5.08
C SER A 171 17.02 -20.07 -5.54
N LEU A 172 15.91 -20.58 -6.06
CA LEU A 172 15.86 -21.72 -6.95
C LEU A 172 16.38 -21.23 -8.30
N GLU A 173 17.64 -20.77 -8.30
CA GLU A 173 18.46 -20.79 -9.48
C GLU A 173 18.59 -22.25 -9.86
N LYS A 174 17.77 -22.64 -10.83
CA LYS A 174 18.00 -23.85 -11.61
C LYS A 174 19.44 -23.77 -12.12
N GLU A 175 20.17 -24.86 -11.90
CA GLU A 175 21.50 -25.15 -12.46
C GLU A 175 22.73 -24.61 -11.70
N LYS A 176 22.90 -25.03 -10.44
CA LYS A 176 24.23 -25.44 -9.94
C LYS A 176 24.09 -26.37 -8.73
N ASP A 177 24.42 -27.63 -8.97
CA ASP A 177 24.64 -28.75 -8.06
C ASP A 177 23.74 -28.85 -6.82
N PRO A 178 22.94 -29.93 -6.66
CA PRO A 178 22.19 -30.19 -5.43
C PRO A 178 23.07 -30.20 -4.16
N MET A 179 24.38 -30.40 -4.31
CA MET A 179 25.38 -30.31 -3.23
C MET A 179 25.62 -28.87 -2.74
N ALA A 180 25.53 -27.88 -3.62
CA ALA A 180 25.72 -26.45 -3.28
C ALA A 180 24.51 -25.88 -2.52
N GLY A 181 23.30 -26.30 -2.88
CA GLY A 181 22.07 -25.91 -2.17
C GLY A 181 22.08 -26.35 -0.71
N ILE A 182 22.57 -27.57 -0.44
CA ILE A 182 22.71 -28.11 0.92
C ILE A 182 23.78 -27.33 1.71
N MET A 183 24.90 -26.97 1.08
CA MET A 183 25.97 -26.22 1.72
C MET A 183 25.54 -24.79 2.11
N ASN A 184 24.74 -24.14 1.27
CA ASN A 184 24.21 -22.81 1.55
C ASN A 184 23.13 -22.82 2.65
N MET A 185 22.30 -23.87 2.67
CA MET A 185 21.31 -24.07 3.73
C MET A 185 21.96 -24.36 5.09
N MET A 186 23.04 -25.16 5.13
CA MET A 186 23.81 -25.41 6.37
C MET A 186 24.58 -24.18 6.85
N LYS A 187 25.08 -23.34 5.94
CA LYS A 187 25.76 -22.09 6.30
C LYS A 187 24.79 -21.11 6.98
N ASN A 188 23.59 -20.93 6.43
CA ASN A 188 22.58 -20.06 7.04
C ASN A 188 22.12 -20.56 8.42
N MET A 189 22.04 -21.89 8.65
CA MET A 189 21.80 -22.43 9.99
C MET A 189 22.98 -22.26 10.95
N TYR A 190 24.22 -22.22 10.44
CA TYR A 190 25.38 -21.92 11.26
C TYR A 190 25.41 -20.44 11.65
N GLU A 191 25.04 -19.51 10.78
CA GLU A 191 25.11 -18.08 11.11
C GLU A 191 24.00 -17.63 12.09
N ASP A 192 22.80 -18.21 11.99
CA ASP A 192 21.64 -17.84 12.80
C ASP A 192 21.45 -18.72 14.07
N GLY A 193 22.09 -19.90 14.12
CA GLY A 193 21.88 -20.87 15.19
C GLY A 193 22.79 -20.71 16.43
N ASP A 194 22.19 -20.97 17.60
CA ASP A 194 22.86 -21.10 18.91
C ASP A 194 24.14 -21.96 18.84
N GLU A 195 25.11 -21.64 19.71
CA GLU A 195 26.49 -22.21 19.69
C GLU A 195 26.54 -23.74 19.72
N GLU A 196 25.51 -24.39 20.26
CA GLU A 196 25.40 -25.85 20.36
C GLU A 196 25.06 -26.53 19.01
N MET A 197 24.27 -25.86 18.16
CA MET A 197 23.91 -26.35 16.83
C MET A 197 25.08 -26.21 15.85
N LYS A 198 25.83 -25.09 15.95
CA LYS A 198 27.10 -24.87 15.23
C LYS A 198 28.10 -25.99 15.48
N LYS A 199 28.27 -26.39 16.73
CA LYS A 199 29.23 -27.44 17.12
C LYS A 199 28.84 -28.81 16.55
N THR A 200 27.54 -29.09 16.49
CA THR A 200 27.00 -30.35 15.95
C THR A 200 27.16 -30.43 14.43
N ILE A 201 26.89 -29.33 13.71
CA ILE A 201 27.09 -29.27 12.25
C ILE A 201 28.59 -29.35 11.91
N ALA A 202 29.46 -28.64 12.64
CA ALA A 202 30.91 -28.73 12.44
C ALA A 202 31.44 -30.15 12.69
N LYS A 203 30.90 -30.85 13.69
CA LYS A 203 31.23 -32.26 13.97
C LYS A 203 30.79 -33.17 12.81
N ALA A 204 29.55 -33.02 12.32
CA ALA A 204 29.05 -33.80 11.19
C ALA A 204 29.84 -33.56 9.90
N TRP A 205 30.27 -32.32 9.65
CA TRP A 205 31.08 -31.97 8.47
C TRP A 205 32.49 -32.56 8.53
N THR A 206 33.09 -32.60 9.72
CA THR A 206 34.38 -33.25 9.96
C THR A 206 34.28 -34.78 9.83
N ASP A 207 33.20 -35.36 10.34
CA ASP A 207 32.95 -36.81 10.30
C ASP A 207 32.73 -37.29 8.85
N ALA A 208 31.89 -36.58 8.09
CA ALA A 208 31.64 -36.86 6.67
C ALA A 208 32.89 -36.71 5.78
N ARG A 209 33.79 -35.76 6.08
CA ARG A 209 35.03 -35.57 5.32
C ARG A 209 36.14 -36.57 5.70
N SER A 210 36.09 -37.10 6.92
CA SER A 210 37.07 -38.09 7.41
C SER A 210 36.74 -39.53 7.02
N GLY A 211 35.59 -39.78 6.36
CA GLY A 211 35.18 -41.10 5.89
C GLY A 211 34.92 -42.11 7.01
N LYS A 212 34.83 -41.66 8.27
CA LYS A 212 34.43 -42.50 9.40
C LYS A 212 32.92 -42.54 9.48
N THR A 213 32.29 -43.41 8.70
CA THR A 213 30.92 -43.82 8.97
C THR A 213 30.91 -44.54 10.31
N ALA A 214 30.57 -43.84 11.40
CA ALA A 214 30.23 -44.51 12.65
C ALA A 214 28.89 -45.22 12.42
N ASP A 215 28.96 -46.51 12.14
CA ASP A 215 27.83 -47.42 11.95
C ASP A 215 26.99 -47.46 13.25
N PRO A 216 25.74 -46.97 13.28
CA PRO A 216 24.93 -46.93 14.49
C PRO A 216 24.20 -48.26 14.80
N LEU A 217 24.54 -49.38 14.15
CA LEU A 217 23.86 -50.67 14.33
C LEU A 217 24.76 -51.78 14.91
N LYS A 218 25.48 -51.46 15.99
CA LYS A 218 26.01 -52.50 16.88
C LYS A 218 25.79 -52.12 18.34
N GLY A 219 24.59 -52.42 18.84
CA GLY A 219 24.29 -52.24 20.25
C GLY A 219 22.81 -52.18 20.61
N LEU A 220 21.99 -53.09 20.10
CA LEU A 220 20.92 -53.72 20.88
C LEU A 220 20.58 -55.09 20.30
#